data_AF-A0A2E1Q276-F1
#
_entry.id   AF-A0A2E1Q276-F1
#
_cell.length_a   1.000
_cell.length_b   1.000
_cell.length_c   1.000
_cell.angle_alpha   90.00
_cell.angle_beta   90.00
_cell.angle_gamma   90.00
#
_symmetry.space_group_name_H-M   'P 1'
#
loop_
_entity.id
_entity.type
_entity.pdbx_description
1 polymer ?
#
loop_
_entity_poly.entity_id
_entity_poly.type
_entity_poly.pdbx_seq_one_letter_code
_entity_poly.pdbx_strand_id
1 'polypeptide(L)'
;MEKNCFHCPEGFDIQFLRIGSLPKSCNPQPCDFMGKESEAAPFYETAISNGLSGEELRGAFLGLGSTYRCLGEYQKSLGTFDKAIKEFPSDRSLKTFRALILYNLGKFSSSVEELLTQLIDTTSDENIKAYEKALRFYSDKLDQTWE
;
A
#
# COMPACT_ATOMS: atom_id res chain seq x y z
N MET A 1 -31.56 2.69 -11.79
CA MET A 1 -31.04 3.14 -10.48
C MET A 1 -29.57 3.47 -10.69
N GLU A 2 -29.31 4.74 -10.95
CA GLU A 2 -27.98 5.25 -11.31
C GLU A 2 -27.09 5.30 -10.07
N LYS A 3 -25.88 4.78 -10.20
CA LYS A 3 -24.86 4.82 -9.16
C LYS A 3 -24.37 6.27 -9.06
N ASN A 4 -24.73 6.98 -7.99
CA ASN A 4 -24.24 8.33 -7.70
C ASN A 4 -22.73 8.30 -7.45
N CYS A 5 -21.92 8.51 -8.50
CA CYS A 5 -20.50 8.86 -8.35
C CYS A 5 -20.36 10.39 -8.51
N PHE A 6 -20.03 11.08 -7.42
CA PHE A 6 -19.82 12.53 -7.39
C PHE A 6 -18.45 12.90 -8.00
N HIS A 7 -18.43 13.95 -8.83
CA HIS A 7 -17.25 14.43 -9.58
C HIS A 7 -16.27 15.23 -8.71
N CYS A 8 -14.97 14.97 -8.88
CA CYS A 8 -13.89 15.89 -8.48
C CYS A 8 -13.52 16.80 -9.67
N PRO A 9 -13.17 18.10 -9.46
CA PRO A 9 -12.79 19.01 -10.54
C PRO A 9 -11.40 18.71 -11.12
N GLU A 10 -11.22 18.93 -12.43
CA GLU A 10 -10.01 18.54 -13.19
C GLU A 10 -8.77 19.45 -12.95
N GLY A 11 -7.58 18.83 -12.95
CA GLY A 11 -6.29 19.48 -13.25
C GLY A 11 -5.15 19.19 -12.26
N PHE A 12 -3.98 18.85 -12.81
CA PHE A 12 -2.62 18.79 -12.21
C PHE A 12 -2.10 17.41 -11.74
N ASP A 13 -1.02 17.00 -12.42
CA ASP A 13 -0.39 15.67 -12.47
C ASP A 13 0.78 15.56 -11.45
N ILE A 14 0.74 14.54 -10.58
CA ILE A 14 1.96 13.86 -10.13
C ILE A 14 1.69 12.36 -10.23
N GLN A 15 2.48 11.68 -11.05
CA GLN A 15 2.33 10.27 -11.37
C GLN A 15 2.76 9.39 -10.21
N PHE A 16 1.85 8.98 -9.34
CA PHE A 16 1.98 7.69 -8.65
C PHE A 16 0.73 6.84 -8.86
N LEU A 17 0.85 5.95 -9.85
CA LEU A 17 -0.04 4.83 -10.16
C LEU A 17 -1.42 5.22 -10.71
N ARG A 18 -1.48 5.40 -12.04
CA ARG A 18 -2.72 5.20 -12.82
C ARG A 18 -3.25 3.80 -12.49
N ILE A 19 -4.29 3.74 -11.66
CA ILE A 19 -5.11 2.54 -11.50
C ILE A 19 -5.83 2.37 -12.84
N GLY A 20 -5.28 1.51 -13.69
CA GLY A 20 -5.93 1.11 -14.93
C GLY A 20 -7.27 0.47 -14.62
N SER A 21 -8.25 0.73 -15.49
CA SER A 21 -9.53 0.01 -15.60
C SER A 21 -10.65 0.26 -14.59
N LEU A 22 -10.67 1.39 -13.88
CA LEU A 22 -11.92 1.92 -13.32
C LEU A 22 -12.65 2.79 -14.36
N PRO A 23 -13.99 2.64 -14.58
CA PRO A 23 -14.74 3.59 -15.40
C PRO A 23 -14.50 5.01 -14.86
N LYS A 24 -14.27 5.99 -15.77
CA LYS A 24 -13.87 7.37 -15.42
C LYS A 24 -14.72 8.01 -14.30
N SER A 25 -15.96 7.56 -14.13
CA SER A 25 -16.88 8.03 -13.11
C SER A 25 -16.57 7.58 -11.68
N CYS A 26 -15.84 6.47 -11.45
CA CYS A 26 -15.65 5.92 -10.11
C CYS A 26 -14.19 5.52 -9.84
N ASN A 27 -13.23 6.18 -10.50
CA ASN A 27 -11.81 6.04 -10.20
C ASN A 27 -11.46 6.99 -9.05
N PRO A 28 -11.28 6.53 -7.80
CA PRO A 28 -10.81 7.41 -6.75
C PRO A 28 -9.35 7.72 -7.07
N GLN A 29 -9.10 8.92 -7.58
CA GLN A 29 -7.73 9.39 -7.84
C GLN A 29 -6.90 9.24 -6.55
N PRO A 30 -5.64 8.77 -6.63
CA PRO A 30 -4.72 8.84 -5.51
C PRO A 30 -4.75 10.27 -4.97
N CYS A 31 -5.02 10.41 -3.67
CA CYS A 31 -5.17 11.71 -3.02
C CYS A 31 -3.81 12.38 -2.85
N ASP A 32 -3.20 12.77 -3.98
CA ASP A 32 -2.04 13.63 -4.06
C ASP A 32 -2.49 15.10 -3.97
N PHE A 33 -3.26 15.40 -2.93
CA PHE A 33 -3.70 16.75 -2.61
C PHE A 33 -3.28 17.03 -1.19
N MET A 34 -2.05 17.56 -1.00
CA MET A 34 -1.60 18.09 0.28
C MET A 34 -2.68 19.04 0.82
N GLY A 35 -3.52 18.56 1.76
CA GLY A 35 -4.62 19.30 2.37
C GLY A 35 -6.02 18.68 2.29
N LYS A 36 -6.26 17.62 1.51
CA LYS A 36 -7.60 16.96 1.37
C LYS A 36 -7.60 15.47 1.71
N GLU A 37 -6.50 14.95 2.22
CA GLU A 37 -6.39 13.54 2.63
C GLU A 37 -7.46 13.19 3.68
N SER A 38 -7.84 14.14 4.54
CA SER A 38 -8.89 13.94 5.54
C SER A 38 -10.28 13.74 4.92
N GLU A 39 -10.55 14.35 3.76
CA GLU A 39 -11.81 14.21 3.03
C GLU A 39 -11.87 12.90 2.25
N ALA A 40 -10.73 12.33 1.87
CA ALA A 40 -10.63 11.15 1.02
C ALA A 40 -10.98 9.83 1.71
N ALA A 41 -10.53 9.66 2.96
CA ALA A 41 -10.70 8.41 3.70
C ALA A 41 -12.17 7.94 3.77
N PRO A 42 -13.16 8.81 4.09
CA PRO A 42 -14.57 8.43 4.08
C PRO A 42 -15.10 7.91 2.74
N PHE A 43 -14.61 8.44 1.61
CA PHE A 43 -15.04 7.99 0.28
C PHE A 43 -14.57 6.56 0.01
N TYR A 44 -13.30 6.26 0.32
CA TYR A 44 -12.79 4.89 0.18
C TYR A 44 -13.50 3.92 1.11
N GLU A 45 -13.72 4.28 2.37
CA GLU A 45 -14.44 3.44 3.34
C GLU A 45 -15.85 3.11 2.87
N THR A 46 -16.56 4.12 2.37
CA THR A 46 -17.91 3.97 1.81
C THR A 46 -17.90 3.07 0.59
N ALA A 47 -16.95 3.26 -0.33
CA ALA A 47 -16.82 2.45 -1.53
C ALA A 47 -16.55 0.97 -1.18
N ILE A 48 -15.61 0.70 -0.29
CA ILE A 48 -15.31 -0.66 0.19
C ILE A 48 -16.55 -1.28 0.85
N SER A 49 -17.25 -0.53 1.69
CA SER A 49 -18.48 -1.00 2.36
C SER A 49 -19.62 -1.28 1.39
N ASN A 50 -19.66 -0.60 0.25
CA ASN A 50 -20.63 -0.84 -0.83
C ASN A 50 -20.30 -2.04 -1.72
N GLY A 51 -19.25 -2.81 -1.39
CA GLY A 51 -18.97 -4.10 -2.02
C GLY A 51 -18.12 -4.01 -3.29
N LEU A 52 -17.09 -3.16 -3.29
CA LEU A 52 -16.05 -3.25 -4.32
C LEU A 52 -15.44 -4.65 -4.37
N SER A 53 -14.93 -5.04 -5.54
CA SER A 53 -14.25 -6.32 -5.73
C SER A 53 -13.07 -6.20 -6.69
N GLY A 54 -12.22 -7.23 -6.74
CA GLY A 54 -11.11 -7.31 -7.69
C GLY A 54 -10.16 -6.11 -7.65
N GLU A 55 -9.74 -5.63 -8.82
CA GLU A 55 -8.81 -4.49 -8.94
C GLU A 55 -9.33 -3.20 -8.29
N GLU A 56 -10.64 -2.97 -8.32
CA GLU A 56 -11.25 -1.77 -7.74
C GLU A 56 -11.09 -1.77 -6.22
N LEU A 57 -11.36 -2.91 -5.57
CA LEU A 57 -11.17 -3.11 -4.14
C LEU A 57 -9.69 -3.00 -3.75
N ARG A 58 -8.80 -3.60 -4.55
CA ARG A 58 -7.34 -3.51 -4.36
C ARG A 58 -6.87 -2.05 -4.40
N GLY A 59 -7.32 -1.30 -5.40
CA GLY A 59 -7.03 0.12 -5.55
C GLY A 59 -7.57 0.96 -4.39
N ALA A 60 -8.79 0.69 -3.94
CA ALA A 60 -9.39 1.37 -2.81
C ALA A 60 -8.64 1.11 -1.50
N PHE A 61 -8.20 -0.12 -1.24
CA PHE A 61 -7.35 -0.42 -0.09
C PHE A 61 -6.01 0.31 -0.13
N LEU A 62 -5.35 0.30 -1.29
CA LEU A 62 -4.07 0.99 -1.47
C LEU A 62 -4.21 2.50 -1.23
N GLY A 63 -5.27 3.11 -1.78
CA GLY A 63 -5.59 4.52 -1.60
C GLY A 63 -5.92 4.87 -0.15
N LEU A 64 -6.82 4.11 0.49
CA LEU A 64 -7.21 4.32 1.89
C LEU A 64 -6.04 4.15 2.85
N GLY A 65 -5.26 3.08 2.69
CA GLY A 65 -4.11 2.81 3.54
C GLY A 65 -3.07 3.92 3.42
N SER A 66 -2.76 4.36 2.19
CA SER A 66 -1.83 5.46 1.94
C SER A 66 -2.35 6.79 2.52
N THR A 67 -3.64 7.08 2.36
CA THR A 67 -4.31 8.25 2.94
C THR A 67 -4.15 8.28 4.46
N TYR A 68 -4.45 7.15 5.13
CA TYR A 68 -4.25 7.06 6.58
C TYR A 68 -2.81 7.25 7.00
N ARG A 69 -1.84 6.75 6.22
CA ARG A 69 -0.42 6.98 6.49
C ARG A 69 -0.06 8.47 6.39
N CYS A 70 -0.53 9.16 5.34
CA CYS A 70 -0.30 10.60 5.16
C CYS A 70 -0.92 11.44 6.29
N LEU A 71 -2.06 11.02 6.83
CA LEU A 71 -2.73 11.65 7.96
C LEU A 71 -2.08 11.35 9.33
N GLY A 72 -1.04 10.51 9.39
CA GLY A 72 -0.45 10.06 10.66
C GLY A 72 -1.28 9.01 11.40
N GLU A 73 -2.36 8.54 10.80
CA GLU A 73 -3.28 7.51 11.31
C GLU A 73 -2.69 6.10 11.06
N TYR A 74 -1.46 5.87 11.50
CA TYR A 74 -0.66 4.70 11.11
C TYR A 74 -1.29 3.36 11.50
N GLN A 75 -2.01 3.29 12.62
CA GLN A 75 -2.69 2.05 13.01
C GLN A 75 -3.88 1.72 12.10
N LYS A 76 -4.64 2.73 11.67
CA LYS A 76 -5.71 2.53 10.67
C LYS A 76 -5.11 2.11 9.34
N SER A 77 -4.02 2.75 8.95
CA SER A 77 -3.26 2.40 7.75
C SER A 77 -2.82 0.94 7.76
N LEU A 78 -2.19 0.49 8.86
CA LEU A 78 -1.76 -0.90 9.03
C LEU A 78 -2.94 -1.87 8.94
N GLY A 79 -4.05 -1.59 9.64
CA GLY A 79 -5.25 -2.42 9.57
C GLY A 79 -5.86 -2.50 8.17
N THR A 80 -5.80 -1.42 7.40
CA THR A 80 -6.23 -1.41 5.99
C THR A 80 -5.34 -2.30 5.12
N PHE A 81 -4.02 -2.19 5.22
CA PHE A 81 -3.11 -3.03 4.45
C PHE A 81 -3.14 -4.51 4.87
N ASP A 82 -3.32 -4.80 6.17
CA ASP A 82 -3.49 -6.18 6.65
C ASP A 82 -4.74 -6.83 6.04
N LYS A 83 -5.84 -6.09 5.90
CA LYS A 83 -7.05 -6.57 5.19
C LYS A 83 -6.77 -6.74 3.70
N ALA A 84 -6.11 -5.77 3.07
CA ALA A 84 -5.76 -5.82 1.67
C ALA A 84 -4.90 -7.05 1.32
N ILE A 85 -3.91 -7.38 2.16
CA ILE A 85 -3.03 -8.54 1.97
C ILE A 85 -3.80 -9.85 2.17
N LYS A 86 -4.78 -9.91 3.07
CA LYS A 86 -5.65 -11.09 3.20
C LYS A 86 -6.49 -11.34 1.95
N GLU A 87 -6.99 -10.28 1.34
CA GLU A 87 -7.79 -10.34 0.12
C GLU A 87 -6.94 -10.61 -1.13
N PHE A 88 -5.75 -10.00 -1.21
CA PHE A 88 -4.84 -10.06 -2.35
C PHE A 88 -3.46 -10.58 -1.93
N PRO A 89 -3.33 -11.84 -1.49
CA PRO A 89 -2.09 -12.36 -0.89
C PRO A 89 -0.90 -12.43 -1.86
N SER A 90 -1.18 -12.45 -3.17
CA SER A 90 -0.18 -12.45 -4.23
C SER A 90 0.31 -11.04 -4.61
N ASP A 91 -0.38 -9.97 -4.22
CA ASP A 91 0.03 -8.61 -4.52
C ASP A 91 1.16 -8.17 -3.57
N ARG A 92 2.37 -8.18 -4.11
CA ARG A 92 3.59 -7.78 -3.38
C ARG A 92 3.63 -6.28 -3.07
N SER A 93 2.97 -5.45 -3.87
CA SER A 93 2.97 -4.00 -3.65
C SER A 93 2.34 -3.65 -2.29
N LEU A 94 1.27 -4.35 -1.90
CA LEU A 94 0.59 -4.16 -0.62
C LEU A 94 1.52 -4.44 0.58
N LYS A 95 2.37 -5.47 0.47
CA LYS A 95 3.39 -5.80 1.49
C LYS A 95 4.47 -4.71 1.56
N THR A 96 4.92 -4.21 0.41
CA THR A 96 5.88 -3.10 0.35
C THR A 96 5.33 -1.83 0.99
N PHE A 97 4.08 -1.45 0.71
CA PHE A 97 3.44 -0.28 1.34
C PHE A 97 3.20 -0.48 2.84
N ARG A 98 2.82 -1.70 3.26
CA ARG A 98 2.72 -2.07 4.67
C ARG A 98 4.04 -1.87 5.42
N ALA A 99 5.17 -2.23 4.82
CA ALA A 99 6.47 -2.02 5.44
C ALA A 99 6.74 -0.55 5.78
N LEU A 100 6.35 0.39 4.90
CA LEU A 100 6.48 1.83 5.18
C LEU A 100 5.71 2.25 6.45
N ILE A 101 4.56 1.62 6.70
CA ILE A 101 3.73 1.88 7.87
C ILE A 101 4.33 1.25 9.12
N LEU A 102 4.91 0.05 9.00
CA LEU A 102 5.67 -0.56 10.08
C LEU A 102 6.82 0.36 10.53
N TYR A 103 7.53 0.97 9.59
CA TYR A 103 8.53 1.99 9.89
C TYR A 103 7.94 3.18 10.65
N ASN A 104 6.82 3.75 10.17
CA ASN A 104 6.16 4.86 10.87
C ASN A 104 5.70 4.50 12.30
N LEU A 105 5.41 3.23 12.56
CA LEU A 105 5.04 2.69 13.88
C LEU A 105 6.25 2.30 14.75
N GLY A 106 7.49 2.54 14.29
CA GLY A 106 8.71 2.17 15.01
C GLY A 106 9.06 0.68 14.97
N LYS A 107 8.35 -0.11 14.15
CA LYS A 107 8.61 -1.54 13.94
C LYS A 107 9.69 -1.73 12.86
N PHE A 108 10.87 -1.20 13.12
CA PHE A 108 11.95 -1.10 12.13
C PHE A 108 12.42 -2.46 11.62
N SER A 109 12.68 -3.42 12.51
CA SER A 109 13.17 -4.75 12.11
C SER A 109 12.16 -5.45 11.19
N SER A 110 10.87 -5.46 11.55
CA SER A 110 9.81 -6.02 10.70
C SER A 110 9.62 -5.27 9.37
N SER A 111 9.80 -3.94 9.36
CA SER A 111 9.76 -3.15 8.13
C SER A 111 10.87 -3.56 7.17
N VAL A 112 12.10 -3.69 7.67
CA VAL A 112 13.26 -4.02 6.84
C VAL A 112 13.18 -5.48 6.39
N GLU A 113 12.75 -6.39 7.26
CA GLU A 113 12.51 -7.80 6.93
C GLU A 113 11.52 -7.94 5.76
N GLU A 114 10.38 -7.23 5.82
CA GLU A 114 9.35 -7.29 4.79
C GLU A 114 9.86 -6.73 3.45
N LEU A 115 10.60 -5.61 3.48
CA LEU A 115 11.22 -5.03 2.28
C LEU A 115 12.30 -5.94 1.69
N LEU A 116 13.18 -6.51 2.51
CA LEU A 116 14.21 -7.46 2.06
C LEU A 116 13.56 -8.69 1.42
N THR A 117 12.50 -9.22 2.03
CA THR A 117 11.76 -10.35 1.45
C THR A 117 11.21 -10.00 0.08
N GLN A 118 10.60 -8.81 -0.08
CA GLN A 118 10.12 -8.38 -1.40
C GLN A 118 11.27 -8.21 -2.40
N LEU A 119 12.38 -7.58 -2.00
CA LEU A 119 13.55 -7.38 -2.85
C LEU A 119 14.15 -8.70 -3.34
N ILE A 120 14.41 -9.63 -2.42
CA ILE A 120 15.05 -10.91 -2.73
C ILE A 120 14.17 -11.73 -3.68
N ASP A 121 12.86 -11.73 -3.45
CA ASP A 121 11.92 -12.52 -4.24
C ASP A 121 11.67 -11.97 -5.66
N THR A 122 11.91 -10.69 -5.91
CA THR A 122 11.56 -10.04 -7.19
C THR A 122 12.74 -9.53 -7.99
N THR A 123 13.92 -9.43 -7.39
CA THR A 123 15.10 -8.87 -8.06
C THR A 123 15.59 -9.74 -9.22
N SER A 124 15.98 -9.10 -10.32
CA SER A 124 16.74 -9.71 -11.40
C SER A 124 18.25 -9.44 -11.32
N ASP A 125 18.70 -8.65 -10.34
CA ASP A 125 20.11 -8.28 -10.17
C ASP A 125 20.95 -9.49 -9.72
N GLU A 126 21.93 -9.84 -10.53
CA GLU A 126 22.77 -11.03 -10.31
C GLU A 126 23.65 -10.92 -9.06
N ASN A 127 24.09 -9.70 -8.69
CA ASN A 127 24.88 -9.51 -7.48
C ASN A 127 24.04 -9.75 -6.24
N ILE A 128 22.79 -9.26 -6.20
CA ILE A 128 21.89 -9.50 -5.07
C ILE A 128 21.53 -10.99 -4.98
N LYS A 129 21.23 -11.65 -6.11
CA LYS A 129 20.92 -13.10 -6.15
C LYS A 129 22.07 -13.95 -5.63
N ALA A 130 23.32 -13.59 -5.94
CA ALA A 130 24.49 -14.30 -5.44
C ALA A 130 24.55 -14.34 -3.89
N TYR A 131 23.94 -13.37 -3.22
CA TYR A 131 23.84 -13.28 -1.76
C TYR A 131 22.45 -13.64 -1.20
N GLU A 132 21.53 -14.21 -1.99
CA GLU A 132 20.15 -14.51 -1.56
C GLU A 132 20.10 -15.25 -0.22
N LYS A 133 20.88 -16.34 -0.07
CA LYS A 133 20.88 -17.14 1.16
C LYS A 133 21.29 -16.33 2.39
N ALA A 134 22.31 -15.47 2.25
CA ALA A 134 22.77 -14.62 3.32
C ALA A 134 21.73 -13.53 3.64
N LEU A 135 21.18 -12.88 2.62
CA LEU A 135 20.17 -11.84 2.81
C LEU A 135 18.90 -12.37 3.47
N ARG A 136 18.43 -13.59 3.10
CA ARG A 136 17.31 -14.27 3.77
C ARG A 136 17.65 -14.68 5.20
N PHE A 137 18.90 -15.06 5.47
CA PHE A 137 19.34 -15.43 6.81
C PHE A 137 19.35 -14.23 7.77
N TYR A 138 19.76 -13.06 7.27
CA TYR A 138 19.85 -11.83 8.07
C TYR A 138 18.55 -11.04 8.14
N SER A 139 17.60 -11.25 7.24
CA SER A 139 16.37 -10.44 7.17
C SER A 139 15.55 -10.45 8.46
N ASP A 140 15.56 -11.55 9.21
CA ASP A 140 14.86 -11.71 10.51
C ASP A 140 15.82 -11.60 11.72
N LYS A 141 17.09 -11.24 11.49
CA LYS A 141 18.17 -11.18 12.51
C LYS A 141 18.92 -9.85 12.48
N LEU A 142 18.21 -8.78 12.16
CA LEU A 142 18.80 -7.45 11.92
C LEU A 142 19.54 -6.88 13.13
N ASP A 143 19.09 -7.25 14.34
CA ASP A 143 19.68 -6.78 15.60
C ASP A 143 20.63 -7.82 16.24
N GLN A 144 20.84 -8.99 15.60
CA GLN A 144 21.65 -10.06 16.15
C GLN A 144 23.14 -9.84 15.88
N THR A 145 23.96 -10.06 16.92
CA THR A 145 25.43 -10.12 16.82
C THR A 145 25.92 -11.54 17.15
N TRP A 146 27.10 -11.91 16.67
CA TRP A 146 27.68 -13.24 16.81
C TRP A 146 29.09 -13.12 17.40
N GLU A 147 29.42 -14.00 18.35
CA GLU A 147 30.75 -14.14 18.96
C GLU A 147 31.56 -15.28 18.33
#